data_AF-A0A3N1HZW4-F1
#
_entry.id   AF-A0A3N1HZW4-F1
#
_cell.length_a   1.000
_cell.length_b   1.000
_cell.length_c   1.000
_cell.angle_alpha   90.00
_cell.angle_beta   90.00
_cell.angle_gamma   90.00
#
_symmetry.space_group_name_H-M   'P 1'
#
loop_
_entity.id
_entity.type
_entity.pdbx_description
1 polymer ?
#
loop_
_entity_poly.entity_id
_entity_poly.type
_entity_poly.pdbx_seq_one_letter_code
_entity_poly.pdbx_strand_id
1 'polypeptide(L)'
;MTASAPIPPPPSVPPATGGRAPFGWIALWVAVVVAAGVGVGIGWLLWAGSDNAASGSGPENAAADAAGACQAWNRVPALSKVYSDDEISRAYFARVGGAAALAQSAAQLDHRYDTLDKAFQNITRRLQTFTVKGAGAVAAHDKVTTLCARLDD
;
A
#
# COMPACT_ATOMS: atom_id res chain seq x y z
N MET A 1 12.15 -53.19 74.42
CA MET A 1 13.43 -52.95 73.74
C MET A 1 13.11 -52.72 72.26
N THR A 2 13.57 -51.58 71.71
CA THR A 2 13.52 -51.10 70.31
C THR A 2 12.10 -51.02 69.66
N ALA A 3 11.74 -50.08 68.79
CA ALA A 3 12.52 -49.52 67.69
C ALA A 3 11.97 -48.17 67.15
N SER A 4 12.90 -47.43 66.55
CA SER A 4 12.81 -46.56 65.36
C SER A 4 11.86 -45.35 65.36
N ALA A 5 12.51 -44.18 65.36
CA ALA A 5 11.94 -42.86 65.15
C ALA A 5 11.30 -42.70 63.74
N PRO A 6 10.28 -41.82 63.60
CA PRO A 6 9.59 -41.60 62.35
C PRO A 6 10.45 -40.84 61.33
N ILE A 7 10.42 -41.32 60.09
CA ILE A 7 11.05 -40.69 58.92
C ILE A 7 10.24 -39.42 58.56
N PRO A 8 10.86 -38.24 58.43
CA PRO A 8 10.13 -37.04 58.02
C PRO A 8 9.68 -37.14 56.55
N PRO A 9 8.51 -36.58 56.20
CA PRO A 9 7.99 -36.65 54.84
C PRO A 9 8.90 -35.91 53.84
N PRO A 10 8.95 -36.36 52.57
CA PRO A 10 9.70 -35.67 51.52
C PRO A 10 9.13 -34.25 51.30
N PRO A 11 9.98 -33.27 50.93
CA PRO A 11 9.51 -31.92 50.65
C PRO A 11 8.52 -31.92 49.48
N SER A 12 7.35 -31.32 49.72
CA SER A 12 6.34 -31.05 48.71
C SER A 12 6.95 -30.14 47.63
N VAL A 13 7.22 -30.70 46.46
CA VAL A 13 7.61 -29.93 45.28
C VAL A 13 6.38 -29.10 44.86
N PRO A 14 6.46 -27.76 44.79
CA PRO A 14 5.36 -26.99 44.21
C PRO A 14 5.19 -27.39 42.74
N PRO A 15 3.96 -27.43 42.20
CA PRO A 15 3.79 -27.56 40.76
C PRO A 15 4.52 -26.38 40.11
N ALA A 16 5.29 -26.66 39.05
CA ALA A 16 5.89 -25.64 38.23
C ALA A 16 4.81 -24.62 37.85
N THR A 17 4.92 -23.41 38.39
CA THR A 17 4.15 -22.27 37.89
C THR A 17 4.65 -22.05 36.48
N GLY A 18 3.92 -22.61 35.51
CA GLY A 18 4.10 -22.34 34.10
C GLY A 18 4.11 -20.83 33.92
N GLY A 19 5.29 -20.29 33.57
CA GLY A 19 5.46 -18.91 33.20
C GLY A 19 4.65 -18.66 31.93
N ARG A 20 3.37 -18.30 32.09
CA ARG A 20 2.61 -17.63 31.05
C ARG A 20 3.25 -16.26 30.88
N ALA A 21 4.24 -16.19 30.00
CA ALA A 21 4.74 -14.94 29.48
C ALA A 21 3.54 -14.11 28.99
N PRO A 22 3.50 -12.80 29.27
CA PRO A 22 2.38 -11.95 28.93
C PRO A 22 2.32 -11.76 27.41
N PHE A 23 1.60 -12.65 26.73
CA PHE A 23 1.27 -12.59 25.30
C PHE A 23 0.40 -11.36 24.94
N GLY A 24 0.01 -10.56 25.94
CA GLY A 24 -0.79 -9.34 25.75
C GLY A 24 -0.05 -8.22 25.02
N TRP A 25 1.28 -8.14 25.11
CA TRP A 25 2.03 -7.07 24.43
C TRP A 25 2.09 -7.26 22.91
N ILE A 26 2.23 -8.51 22.43
CA ILE A 26 2.26 -8.81 21.00
C ILE A 26 0.85 -8.59 20.40
N ALA A 27 -0.20 -8.97 21.12
CA ALA A 27 -1.58 -8.71 20.71
C ALA A 27 -1.87 -7.21 20.58
N LEU A 28 -1.30 -6.37 21.47
CA LEU A 28 -1.43 -4.92 21.41
C LEU A 28 -0.77 -4.33 20.14
N TRP A 29 0.42 -4.82 19.77
CA TRP A 29 1.11 -4.35 18.56
C TRP A 29 0.42 -4.80 17.27
N VAL A 30 -0.13 -6.02 17.23
CA VAL A 30 -0.96 -6.48 16.10
C VAL A 30 -2.22 -5.63 15.98
N ALA A 31 -2.89 -5.29 17.08
CA ALA A 31 -4.06 -4.42 17.06
C ALA A 31 -3.75 -2.99 16.58
N VAL A 32 -2.58 -2.44 16.94
CA VAL A 32 -2.12 -1.12 16.47
C VAL A 32 -1.77 -1.14 14.97
N VAL A 33 -1.14 -2.21 14.47
CA VAL A 33 -0.85 -2.35 13.03
C VAL A 33 -2.14 -2.56 12.22
N VAL A 34 -3.10 -3.31 12.75
CA VAL A 34 -4.43 -3.47 12.12
C VAL A 34 -5.21 -2.14 12.15
N ALA A 35 -5.15 -1.38 13.24
CA ALA A 35 -5.80 -0.06 13.30
C ALA A 35 -5.13 0.98 12.40
N ALA A 36 -3.80 0.93 12.22
CA ALA A 36 -3.08 1.78 11.28
C ALA A 36 -3.29 1.37 9.81
N GLY A 37 -3.54 0.08 9.54
CA GLY A 37 -3.87 -0.44 8.20
C GLY A 37 -5.30 -0.13 7.76
N VAL A 38 -6.24 0.00 8.70
CA VAL A 38 -7.64 0.34 8.42
C VAL A 38 -7.82 1.82 8.02
N GLY A 39 -6.88 2.70 8.39
CA GLY A 39 -6.94 4.12 8.04
C GLY A 39 -6.75 4.44 6.56
N VAL A 40 -6.09 3.57 5.79
CA VAL A 40 -5.87 3.78 4.35
C VAL A 40 -7.06 3.30 3.51
N GLY A 41 -7.83 2.32 4.01
CA GLY A 41 -8.99 1.75 3.31
C GLY A 41 -10.30 2.54 3.51
N ILE A 42 -10.50 3.18 4.67
CA ILE A 42 -11.75 3.92 4.94
C ILE A 42 -11.81 5.23 4.13
N GLY A 43 -10.67 5.89 3.91
CA GLY A 43 -10.60 7.05 3.02
C GLY A 43 -10.92 6.71 1.55
N TRP A 44 -10.69 5.46 1.15
CA TRP A 44 -11.06 4.92 -0.16
C TRP A 44 -12.55 4.59 -0.27
N LEU A 45 -13.13 3.95 0.75
CA LEU A 45 -14.55 3.57 0.77
C LEU A 45 -15.51 4.76 0.88
N LEU A 46 -15.09 5.86 1.49
CA LEU A 46 -15.91 7.07 1.61
C LEU A 46 -15.79 8.01 0.39
N TRP A 47 -14.88 7.73 -0.55
CA TRP A 47 -14.67 8.52 -1.77
C TRP A 47 -14.99 7.76 -3.07
N ALA A 48 -15.28 6.46 -2.97
CA ALA A 48 -15.93 5.70 -4.04
C ALA A 48 -17.44 5.92 -3.93
N GLY A 49 -17.95 6.85 -4.75
CA GLY A 49 -19.38 7.09 -4.92
C GLY A 49 -20.12 5.79 -5.22
N SER A 50 -21.37 5.73 -4.76
CA SER A 50 -22.20 4.53 -4.61
C SER A 50 -22.64 3.82 -5.89
N ASP A 51 -22.00 4.05 -7.03
CA ASP A 51 -22.40 3.48 -8.32
C ASP A 51 -21.16 3.04 -9.09
N ASN A 52 -20.75 1.78 -8.89
CA ASN A 52 -20.20 0.85 -9.90
C ASN A 52 -19.36 -0.23 -9.22
N ALA A 53 -20.01 -1.36 -8.96
CA ALA A 53 -19.41 -2.56 -8.42
C ALA A 53 -18.42 -3.19 -9.42
N ALA A 54 -17.13 -2.86 -9.30
CA ALA A 54 -16.07 -3.82 -9.55
C ALA A 54 -15.88 -4.65 -8.27
N SER A 55 -16.75 -5.63 -8.08
CA SER A 55 -16.88 -6.45 -6.86
C SER A 55 -15.74 -7.46 -6.68
N GLY A 56 -14.54 -6.95 -6.45
CA GLY A 56 -13.42 -7.72 -5.93
C GLY A 56 -12.66 -6.87 -4.93
N SER A 57 -12.83 -7.05 -3.63
CA SER A 57 -11.97 -6.38 -2.63
C SER A 57 -10.73 -7.20 -2.30
N GLY A 58 -10.45 -8.24 -3.10
CA GLY A 58 -9.30 -9.12 -2.97
C GLY A 58 -8.02 -8.47 -3.53
N PRO A 59 -6.84 -9.02 -3.16
CA PRO A 59 -5.55 -8.54 -3.66
C PRO A 59 -5.40 -8.66 -5.19
N GLU A 60 -6.31 -9.37 -5.87
CA GLU A 60 -6.37 -9.51 -7.31
C GLU A 60 -7.24 -8.47 -8.05
N ASN A 61 -7.65 -7.36 -7.40
CA ASN A 61 -8.47 -6.34 -8.09
C ASN A 61 -7.65 -5.37 -8.94
N ALA A 62 -7.42 -5.76 -10.19
CA ALA A 62 -6.79 -4.92 -11.21
C ALA A 62 -7.46 -3.54 -11.39
N ALA A 63 -8.79 -3.47 -11.27
CA ALA A 63 -9.52 -2.22 -11.46
C ALA A 63 -9.30 -1.24 -10.30
N ALA A 64 -9.21 -1.72 -9.06
CA ALA A 64 -8.89 -0.88 -7.90
C ALA A 64 -7.48 -0.30 -8.00
N ASP A 65 -6.52 -1.11 -8.44
CA ASP A 65 -5.15 -0.66 -8.68
C ASP A 65 -5.09 0.40 -9.80
N ALA A 66 -5.77 0.17 -10.92
CA ALA A 66 -5.85 1.16 -12.01
C ALA A 66 -6.49 2.48 -11.55
N ALA A 67 -7.59 2.42 -10.79
CA ALA A 67 -8.23 3.60 -10.22
C ALA A 67 -7.29 4.33 -9.25
N GLY A 68 -6.53 3.60 -8.43
CA GLY A 68 -5.58 4.19 -7.49
C GLY A 68 -4.40 4.86 -8.17
N ALA A 69 -3.92 4.30 -9.28
CA ALA A 69 -2.92 4.94 -10.12
C ALA A 69 -3.42 6.30 -10.63
N CYS A 70 -4.65 6.34 -11.15
CA CYS A 70 -5.26 7.56 -11.67
C CYS A 70 -5.57 8.59 -10.59
N GLN A 71 -6.02 8.16 -9.41
CA GLN A 71 -6.23 9.05 -8.26
C GLN A 71 -4.92 9.70 -7.79
N ALA A 72 -3.84 8.93 -7.73
CA ALA A 72 -2.52 9.47 -7.39
C ALA A 72 -2.03 10.46 -8.47
N TRP A 73 -2.27 10.14 -9.75
CA TRP A 73 -1.90 10.97 -10.90
C TRP A 73 -2.61 12.33 -10.94
N ASN A 74 -3.89 12.40 -10.55
CA ASN A 74 -4.66 13.65 -10.53
C ASN A 74 -4.05 14.75 -9.65
N ARG A 75 -3.10 14.39 -8.77
CA ARG A 75 -2.38 15.32 -7.89
C ARG A 75 -0.94 15.61 -8.38
N VAL A 76 -0.58 15.14 -9.57
CA VAL A 76 0.74 15.32 -10.17
C VAL A 76 0.70 16.53 -11.11
N PRO A 77 1.47 17.59 -10.82
CA PRO A 77 1.56 18.75 -11.71
C PRO A 77 2.29 18.38 -13.01
N ALA A 78 2.47 19.34 -13.91
CA ALA A 78 3.33 19.14 -15.08
C ALA A 78 4.69 18.54 -14.69
N LEU A 79 5.23 17.60 -15.49
CA LEU A 79 6.47 16.87 -15.18
C LEU A 79 7.67 17.78 -14.87
N SER A 80 7.71 18.97 -15.46
CA SER A 80 8.74 19.98 -15.20
C SER A 80 8.75 20.52 -13.77
N LYS A 81 7.67 20.31 -13.00
CA LYS A 81 7.52 20.66 -11.59
C LYS A 81 7.76 19.48 -10.64
N VAL A 82 7.94 18.27 -11.17
CA VAL A 82 8.25 17.08 -10.36
C VAL A 82 9.72 17.08 -9.92
N TYR A 83 10.61 17.66 -10.72
CA TYR A 83 12.00 17.94 -10.37
C TYR A 83 12.21 19.45 -10.22
N SER A 84 11.82 19.99 -9.07
CA SER A 84 12.14 21.35 -8.65
C SER A 84 12.77 21.26 -7.25
N ASP A 85 13.54 22.29 -6.86
CA ASP A 85 14.21 22.33 -5.55
C ASP A 85 13.25 22.65 -4.39
N ASP A 86 11.94 22.61 -4.64
CA ASP A 86 10.93 22.77 -3.61
C ASP A 86 10.67 21.47 -2.83
N GLU A 87 10.29 21.63 -1.57
CA GLU A 87 10.02 20.51 -0.66
C GLU A 87 8.89 19.60 -1.16
N ILE A 88 7.97 20.13 -1.98
CA ILE A 88 6.80 19.43 -2.51
C ILE A 88 7.17 18.52 -3.69
N SER A 89 8.25 18.82 -4.41
CA SER A 89 8.73 18.06 -5.58
C SER A 89 9.02 16.60 -5.25
N ARG A 90 9.59 16.33 -4.08
CA ARG A 90 9.77 14.96 -3.58
C ARG A 90 8.45 14.21 -3.41
N ALA A 91 7.41 14.90 -2.91
CA ALA A 91 6.08 14.31 -2.79
C ALA A 91 5.46 14.02 -4.16
N TYR A 92 5.66 14.89 -5.16
CA TYR A 92 5.22 14.62 -6.53
C TYR A 92 5.94 13.41 -7.14
N PHE A 93 7.26 13.30 -6.96
CA PHE A 93 8.02 12.16 -7.44
C PHE A 93 7.52 10.84 -6.80
N ALA A 94 7.29 10.85 -5.49
CA ALA A 94 6.72 9.70 -4.78
C ALA A 94 5.31 9.33 -5.28
N ARG A 95 4.47 10.33 -5.58
CA ARG A 95 3.13 10.09 -6.17
C ARG A 95 3.23 9.44 -7.55
N VAL A 96 4.15 9.90 -8.40
CA VAL A 96 4.36 9.28 -9.71
C VAL A 96 4.83 7.84 -9.57
N GLY A 97 5.77 7.57 -8.66
CA GLY A 97 6.25 6.21 -8.38
C GLY A 97 5.14 5.29 -7.88
N GLY A 98 4.33 5.76 -6.94
CA GLY A 98 3.17 5.01 -6.43
C GLY A 98 2.12 4.74 -7.50
N ALA A 99 1.81 5.74 -8.33
CA ALA A 99 0.88 5.60 -9.44
C ALA A 99 1.37 4.56 -10.47
N ALA A 100 2.67 4.59 -10.81
CA ALA A 100 3.26 3.63 -11.73
C ALA A 100 3.23 2.20 -11.18
N ALA A 101 3.50 2.00 -9.88
CA ALA A 101 3.44 0.69 -9.26
C ALA A 101 2.02 0.09 -9.28
N LEU A 102 1.01 0.92 -9.00
CA LEU A 102 -0.40 0.50 -9.08
C LEU A 102 -0.81 0.17 -10.52
N ALA A 103 -0.46 1.00 -11.50
CA ALA A 103 -0.76 0.70 -12.91
C ALA A 103 -0.08 -0.60 -13.38
N GLN A 104 1.16 -0.86 -12.94
CA GLN A 104 1.87 -2.09 -13.24
C GLN A 104 1.21 -3.31 -12.58
N SER A 105 0.72 -3.17 -11.35
CA SER A 105 -0.05 -4.24 -10.67
C SER A 105 -1.34 -4.54 -11.43
N ALA A 106 -2.09 -3.50 -11.82
CA ALA A 106 -3.30 -3.63 -12.62
C ALA A 106 -3.04 -4.39 -13.94
N ALA A 107 -1.96 -4.06 -14.66
CA ALA A 107 -1.62 -4.74 -15.91
C ALA A 107 -1.18 -6.20 -15.72
N GLN A 108 -0.51 -6.52 -14.61
CA GLN A 108 -0.16 -7.91 -14.28
C GLN A 108 -1.37 -8.78 -13.96
N LEU A 109 -2.40 -8.18 -13.37
CA LEU A 109 -3.65 -8.85 -13.02
C LEU A 109 -4.64 -8.89 -14.21
N ASP A 110 -4.65 -7.86 -15.05
CA ASP A 110 -5.50 -7.76 -16.24
C ASP A 110 -4.83 -6.95 -17.37
N HIS A 111 -4.54 -7.63 -18.47
CA HIS A 111 -3.94 -7.09 -19.69
C HIS A 111 -4.67 -5.87 -20.30
N ARG A 112 -5.94 -5.64 -19.98
CA ARG A 112 -6.66 -4.43 -20.43
C ARG A 112 -5.98 -3.14 -19.94
N TYR A 113 -5.25 -3.20 -18.84
CA TYR A 113 -4.51 -2.06 -18.27
C TYR A 113 -3.07 -1.90 -18.80
N ASP A 114 -2.61 -2.76 -19.73
CA ASP A 114 -1.28 -2.67 -20.35
C ASP A 114 -0.94 -1.27 -20.89
N THR A 115 -1.94 -0.61 -21.48
CA THR A 115 -1.74 0.72 -22.08
C THR A 115 -1.51 1.78 -21.01
N LEU A 116 -2.17 1.62 -19.84
CA LEU A 116 -1.98 2.48 -18.67
C LEU A 116 -0.58 2.30 -18.09
N ASP A 117 -0.17 1.04 -17.84
CA ASP A 117 1.18 0.71 -17.35
C ASP A 117 2.28 1.26 -18.27
N LYS A 118 2.20 1.00 -19.58
CA LYS A 118 3.17 1.54 -20.56
C LYS A 118 3.23 3.07 -20.56
N ALA A 119 2.11 3.75 -20.31
CA ALA A 119 2.09 5.20 -20.19
C ALA A 119 2.83 5.66 -18.92
N PHE A 120 2.59 5.02 -17.78
CA PHE A 120 3.32 5.31 -16.54
C PHE A 120 4.81 4.97 -16.63
N GLN A 121 5.19 3.85 -17.26
CA GLN A 121 6.60 3.52 -17.49
C GLN A 121 7.32 4.57 -18.35
N ASN A 122 6.63 5.16 -19.34
CA ASN A 122 7.16 6.28 -20.12
C ASN A 122 7.40 7.51 -19.23
N ILE A 123 6.45 7.84 -18.34
CA ILE A 123 6.65 8.91 -17.35
C ILE A 123 7.85 8.63 -16.45
N THR A 124 7.92 7.44 -15.85
CA THR A 124 9.01 7.06 -14.94
C THR A 124 10.36 7.11 -15.64
N ARG A 125 10.43 6.63 -16.90
CA ARG A 125 11.63 6.73 -17.73
C ARG A 125 12.03 8.19 -17.93
N ARG A 126 11.09 9.07 -18.26
CA ARG A 126 11.36 10.51 -18.45
C ARG A 126 11.85 11.18 -17.18
N LEU A 127 11.32 10.80 -16.03
CA LEU A 127 11.81 11.30 -14.74
C LEU A 127 13.25 10.83 -14.49
N GLN A 128 13.55 9.55 -14.72
CA GLN A 128 14.89 8.99 -14.57
C GLN A 128 15.92 9.60 -15.54
N THR A 129 15.50 9.94 -16.76
CA THR A 129 16.36 10.56 -17.78
C THR A 129 16.28 12.09 -17.80
N PHE A 130 15.66 12.71 -16.80
CA PHE A 130 15.46 14.17 -16.70
C PHE A 130 14.81 14.80 -17.95
N THR A 131 14.08 14.01 -18.74
CA THR A 131 13.41 14.42 -19.99
C THR A 131 11.98 14.91 -19.69
N VAL A 132 11.90 15.91 -18.82
CA VAL A 132 10.65 16.39 -18.17
C VAL A 132 10.11 17.70 -18.74
N LYS A 133 10.75 18.23 -19.79
CA LYS A 133 10.36 19.47 -20.49
C LYS A 133 10.04 19.19 -21.97
N GLY A 134 9.40 20.16 -22.62
CA GLY A 134 9.08 20.13 -24.06
C GLY A 134 7.84 19.31 -24.42
N ALA A 135 7.46 19.35 -25.70
CA ALA A 135 6.21 18.78 -26.21
C ALA A 135 6.05 17.28 -25.91
N GLY A 136 7.15 16.51 -25.94
CA GLY A 136 7.09 15.08 -25.63
C GLY A 136 6.76 14.78 -24.15
N ALA A 137 7.19 15.64 -23.22
CA ALA A 137 6.86 15.48 -21.80
C ALA A 137 5.41 15.87 -21.52
N VAL A 138 4.93 16.94 -22.17
CA VAL A 138 3.52 17.37 -22.12
C VAL A 138 2.61 16.27 -22.68
N ALA A 139 2.91 15.76 -23.88
CA ALA A 139 2.13 14.70 -24.50
C ALA A 139 2.13 13.40 -23.68
N ALA A 140 3.22 13.07 -22.98
CA ALA A 140 3.26 11.92 -22.09
C ALA A 140 2.35 12.12 -20.87
N HIS A 141 2.38 13.32 -20.27
CA HIS A 141 1.50 13.67 -19.15
C HIS A 141 0.02 13.62 -19.57
N ASP A 142 -0.32 14.28 -20.68
CA ASP A 142 -1.68 14.30 -21.25
C ASP A 142 -2.19 12.89 -21.60
N LYS A 143 -1.30 12.02 -22.08
CA LYS A 143 -1.65 10.63 -22.40
C LYS A 143 -2.11 9.87 -21.16
N VAL A 144 -1.41 9.99 -20.04
CA VAL A 144 -1.84 9.36 -18.77
C VAL A 144 -3.17 9.96 -18.32
N THR A 145 -3.30 11.29 -18.35
CA THR A 145 -4.53 12.00 -17.98
C THR A 145 -5.74 11.53 -18.82
N THR A 146 -5.57 11.37 -20.13
CA THR A 146 -6.62 10.89 -21.05
C THR A 146 -6.95 9.40 -20.85
N LEU A 147 -5.96 8.58 -20.49
CA LEU A 147 -6.21 7.17 -20.15
C LEU A 147 -7.01 7.07 -18.85
N CYS A 148 -6.67 7.89 -17.86
CA CYS A 148 -7.39 7.94 -16.59
C CYS A 148 -8.83 8.43 -16.75
N ALA A 149 -9.08 9.48 -17.53
CA ALA A 149 -10.44 9.94 -17.79
C ALA A 149 -11.34 8.85 -18.39
N ARG A 150 -10.79 8.03 -19.31
CA ARG A 150 -11.53 6.92 -19.94
C ARG A 150 -11.77 5.71 -19.04
N LEU A 151 -11.16 5.66 -17.86
CA LEU A 151 -11.41 4.63 -16.86
C LEU A 151 -12.59 4.98 -15.94
N ASP A 152 -12.92 6.27 -15.88
CA ASP A 152 -14.05 6.80 -15.10
C ASP A 152 -15.37 6.83 -15.91
N ASP A 153 -15.31 6.57 -17.22
CA ASP A 153 -16.44 6.48 -18.18
C ASP A 153 -17.00 5.04 -18.29
#